data_AF-A0A965KRL8-F1
#
_entry.id   AF-A0A965KRL8-F1
#
_cell.length_a   1.000
_cell.length_b   1.000
_cell.length_c   1.000
_cell.angle_alpha   90.00
_cell.angle_beta   90.00
_cell.angle_gamma   90.00
#
_symmetry.space_group_name_H-M   'P 1'
#
loop_
_entity.id
_entity.type
_entity.pdbx_description
1 polymer ?
#
loop_
_entity_poly.entity_id
_entity_poly.type
_entity_poly.pdbx_seq_one_letter_code
_entity_poly.pdbx_strand_id
1 'polypeptide(L)'
;MLLWLVIAYLLVSIGIGLYGATKVHSAKDYITAGRNLPMVFVLSMVFATWFGAETVLGISATFLEEGFRGLISDPLGSSICLILFGLVFARPL
;
A
#
# COMPACT_ATOMS: atom_id res chain seq x y z
N MET A 1 17.32 17.77 -11.91
CA MET A 1 16.90 16.47 -12.47
C MET A 1 15.93 15.73 -11.54
N LEU A 2 16.32 15.46 -10.28
CA LEU A 2 15.44 14.81 -9.27
C LEU A 2 14.15 15.60 -9.00
N LEU A 3 14.26 16.92 -8.80
CA LEU A 3 13.13 17.81 -8.50
C LEU A 3 12.04 17.76 -9.58
N TRP A 4 12.43 17.64 -10.85
CA TRP A 4 11.49 17.53 -11.96
C TRP A 4 10.72 16.21 -11.93
N LEU A 5 11.38 15.10 -11.59
CA LEU A 5 10.72 13.79 -11.44
C LEU A 5 9.73 13.79 -10.27
N VAL A 6 10.08 14.41 -9.14
CA VAL A 6 9.18 14.53 -7.98
C VAL A 6 7.95 15.37 -8.34
N ILE A 7 8.15 16.52 -8.98
CA ILE A 7 7.05 17.38 -9.42
C ILE A 7 6.14 16.63 -10.41
N ALA A 8 6.71 15.93 -11.40
CA ALA A 8 5.94 15.14 -12.34
C ALA A 8 5.14 14.02 -11.64
N TYR A 9 5.75 13.29 -10.71
CA TYR A 9 5.07 12.25 -9.92
C TYR A 9 3.89 12.81 -9.11
N LEU A 10 4.07 13.96 -8.45
CA LEU A 10 3.01 14.61 -7.69
C LEU A 10 1.87 15.08 -8.60
N LEU A 11 2.19 15.69 -9.75
CA LEU A 11 1.18 16.12 -10.71
C LEU A 11 0.34 14.95 -11.24
N VAL A 12 1.00 13.83 -11.57
CA VAL A 12 0.30 12.61 -12.01
C VAL A 12 -0.57 12.05 -10.88
N SER A 13 -0.04 11.94 -9.67
CA SER A 13 -0.77 11.39 -8.52
C SER A 13 -1.99 12.23 -8.15
N ILE A 14 -1.83 13.56 -8.12
CA ILE A 14 -2.92 14.52 -7.88
C ILE A 14 -3.94 14.45 -9.02
N GLY A 15 -3.49 14.38 -10.27
CA GLY A 15 -4.36 14.27 -11.45
C GLY A 15 -5.24 13.02 -11.40
N ILE A 16 -4.68 11.87 -11.05
CA ILE A 16 -5.43 10.62 -10.87
C ILE A 16 -6.45 10.75 -9.73
N GLY A 17 -6.05 11.37 -8.61
CA GLY A 17 -6.94 11.61 -7.47
C GLY A 17 -8.13 12.52 -7.80
N LEU A 18 -7.87 13.62 -8.51
CA LEU A 18 -8.91 14.55 -8.97
C LEU A 18 -9.87 13.88 -9.96
N TYR A 19 -9.33 13.10 -10.91
CA TYR A 19 -10.16 12.32 -11.84
C TYR A 19 -11.03 11.30 -11.08
N GLY A 20 -10.46 10.60 -10.10
CA GLY A 20 -11.20 9.67 -9.25
C GLY A 20 -12.32 10.35 -8.46
N ALA A 21 -12.06 11.55 -7.92
CA ALA A 21 -13.04 12.33 -7.17
C ALA A 21 -14.29 12.68 -8.00
N THR A 22 -14.14 12.90 -9.32
CA THR A 22 -15.30 13.16 -10.21
C THR A 22 -16.25 11.98 -10.35
N LYS A 23 -15.83 10.75 -10.00
CA LYS A 23 -16.66 9.55 -10.09
C LYS A 23 -17.36 9.19 -8.78
N VAL A 24 -17.09 9.90 -7.69
CA VAL A 24 -17.66 9.62 -6.37
C VAL A 24 -18.99 10.34 -6.22
N HIS A 25 -20.09 9.59 -6.17
CA HIS A 25 -21.45 10.13 -6.05
C HIS A 25 -22.11 9.84 -4.69
N SER A 26 -21.53 8.94 -3.89
CA SER A 26 -22.07 8.50 -2.60
C SER A 26 -20.96 8.15 -1.62
N ALA A 27 -21.25 8.21 -0.31
CA ALA A 27 -20.33 7.78 0.74
C ALA A 27 -19.94 6.30 0.59
N LYS A 28 -20.85 5.44 0.09
CA LYS A 28 -20.57 4.04 -0.19
C LYS A 28 -19.54 3.87 -1.31
N ASP A 29 -19.61 4.72 -2.33
CA ASP A 29 -18.67 4.73 -3.46
C ASP A 29 -17.31 5.29 -3.02
N TYR A 30 -17.29 6.28 -2.12
CA TYR A 30 -16.06 6.81 -1.56
C TYR A 30 -15.30 5.76 -0.73
N ILE A 31 -16.01 5.04 0.14
CA ILE A 31 -15.39 4.12 1.11
C ILE A 31 -15.05 2.76 0.47
N THR A 32 -15.93 2.24 -0.39
CA THR A 32 -15.81 0.86 -0.90
C THR A 32 -15.62 0.76 -2.41
N ALA A 33 -15.56 1.89 -3.13
CA ALA A 33 -15.54 1.94 -4.60
C ALA A 33 -16.64 1.06 -5.23
N GLY A 34 -17.81 1.01 -4.59
CA GLY A 34 -18.94 0.19 -5.02
C GLY A 34 -18.70 -1.33 -4.95
N ARG A 35 -17.65 -1.81 -4.27
CA ARG A 35 -17.23 -3.23 -4.19
C ARG A 35 -16.86 -3.88 -5.54
N ASN A 36 -16.58 -3.07 -6.57
CA ASN A 36 -16.26 -3.56 -7.92
C ASN A 36 -14.75 -3.61 -8.22
N LEU A 37 -13.90 -3.31 -7.23
CA LEU A 37 -12.45 -3.33 -7.43
C LEU A 37 -11.91 -4.77 -7.50
N PRO A 38 -11.09 -5.12 -8.52
CA PRO A 38 -10.42 -6.41 -8.58
C PRO A 38 -9.54 -6.65 -7.36
N MET A 39 -9.45 -7.91 -6.91
CA MET A 39 -8.67 -8.30 -5.73
C MET A 39 -7.21 -7.83 -5.81
N VAL A 40 -6.61 -7.82 -7.00
CA VAL A 40 -5.24 -7.35 -7.23
C VAL A 40 -5.07 -5.87 -6.83
N PHE A 41 -6.04 -5.01 -7.16
CA PHE A 41 -5.99 -3.60 -6.77
C PHE A 41 -6.13 -3.43 -5.26
N VAL A 42 -7.03 -4.19 -4.63
CA VAL A 42 -7.20 -4.17 -3.17
C VAL A 42 -5.92 -4.61 -2.47
N LEU A 43 -5.29 -5.69 -2.93
CA LEU A 43 -4.03 -6.18 -2.38
C LEU A 43 -2.92 -5.13 -2.53
N SER A 44 -2.78 -4.53 -3.71
CA SER A 44 -1.79 -3.47 -3.96
C SER A 44 -2.02 -2.24 -3.07
N MET A 45 -3.27 -1.83 -2.83
CA MET A 45 -3.57 -0.71 -1.93
C MET A 45 -3.22 -1.02 -0.48
N VAL A 46 -3.57 -2.21 0.01
CA VAL A 46 -3.21 -2.65 1.37
C VAL A 46 -1.69 -2.72 1.53
N PHE A 47 -1.01 -3.32 0.55
CA PHE A 47 0.45 -3.40 0.53
C PHE A 47 1.09 -2.00 0.51
N ALA A 48 0.64 -1.11 -0.37
CA ALA A 48 1.15 0.27 -0.44
C ALA A 48 0.92 1.08 0.84
N THR A 49 -0.12 0.77 1.62
CA THR A 49 -0.39 1.43 2.91
C THR A 49 0.55 0.94 4.01
N TRP A 50 0.91 -0.34 4.00
CA TRP A 50 1.79 -0.95 5.00
C TRP A 50 3.28 -0.76 4.68
N PHE A 51 3.66 -0.83 3.41
CA PHE A 51 5.05 -0.71 2.96
C PHE A 51 5.36 0.72 2.50
N GLY A 52 5.52 1.60 3.48
CA GLY A 52 5.85 3.01 3.28
C GLY A 52 7.35 3.31 3.21
N ALA A 53 7.68 4.60 3.16
CA ALA A 53 9.07 5.08 3.15
C ALA A 53 9.86 4.65 4.41
N GLU A 54 9.18 4.53 5.55
CA GLU A 54 9.76 4.04 6.81
C GLU A 54 10.34 2.64 6.65
N THR A 55 9.54 1.68 6.18
CA THR A 55 10.00 0.31 5.92
C THR A 55 11.16 0.28 4.93
N VAL A 56 11.11 1.04 3.84
CA VAL A 56 12.18 1.02 2.83
C VAL A 56 13.53 1.50 3.42
N LEU A 57 13.49 2.55 4.24
CA LEU A 57 14.69 3.11 4.87
C LEU A 57 15.16 2.25 6.07
N GLY A 58 14.22 1.80 6.90
CA GLY A 58 14.49 1.00 8.11
C GLY A 58 15.04 -0.39 7.79
N ILE A 59 14.41 -1.11 6.86
CA ILE A 59 14.87 -2.43 6.40
C ILE A 59 16.31 -2.36 5.88
N SER A 60 16.64 -1.29 5.16
CA SER A 60 18.00 -1.10 4.62
C SER A 60 19.02 -0.87 5.74
N ALA A 61 18.66 -0.14 6.80
CA ALA A 61 19.53 0.10 7.95
C ALA A 61 19.70 -1.18 8.80
N THR A 62 18.61 -1.88 9.12
CA THR A 62 18.65 -3.14 9.88
C THR A 62 19.38 -4.25 9.13
N PHE A 63 19.27 -4.29 7.79
CA PHE A 63 20.04 -5.20 6.95
C PHE A 63 21.55 -5.01 7.09
N LEU A 64 22.02 -3.76 7.22
CA LEU A 64 23.43 -3.45 7.40
C LEU A 64 23.94 -3.86 8.79
N GLU A 65 23.09 -3.86 9.82
CA GLU A 65 23.47 -4.17 11.21
C GLU A 65 23.32 -5.67 11.54
N GLU A 66 22.21 -6.31 11.16
CA GLU A 66 21.85 -7.67 11.59
C GLU A 66 21.91 -8.70 10.44
N GLY A 67 22.19 -8.26 9.21
CA GLY A 67 22.23 -9.10 8.02
C GLY A 67 20.88 -9.75 7.69
N PHE A 68 20.91 -10.88 6.98
CA PHE A 68 19.70 -11.55 6.49
C PHE A 68 18.80 -12.11 7.61
N ARG A 69 19.32 -12.28 8.84
CA ARG A 69 18.55 -12.79 9.99
C ARG A 69 17.58 -11.75 10.54
N GLY A 70 17.97 -10.48 10.61
CA GLY A 70 17.07 -9.38 10.99
C GLY A 70 15.99 -9.11 9.94
N LEU A 71 16.28 -9.41 8.67
CA LEU A 71 15.39 -9.17 7.53
C LEU A 71 14.22 -10.16 7.40
N ILE A 72 14.25 -11.30 8.09
CA ILE A 72 13.19 -12.32 7.99
C ILE A 72 11.87 -11.80 8.57
N SER A 73 11.94 -10.93 9.59
CA SER A 73 10.77 -10.26 10.15
C SER A 73 10.13 -9.29 9.16
N ASP A 74 10.94 -8.56 8.38
CA ASP A 74 10.53 -7.52 7.43
C ASP A 74 11.01 -7.88 6.00
N PRO A 75 10.32 -8.75 5.24
CA PRO A 75 8.96 -8.53 4.73
C PRO A 75 8.06 -9.78 4.81
N LEU A 76 8.62 -10.91 5.25
CA LEU A 76 7.95 -12.22 5.26
C LEU A 76 7.00 -12.33 6.44
N GLY A 77 7.41 -11.85 7.62
CA GLY A 77 6.56 -11.80 8.80
C GLY A 77 5.31 -10.94 8.57
N SER A 78 5.50 -9.73 8.05
CA SER A 78 4.41 -8.81 7.69
C SER A 78 3.49 -9.38 6.60
N SER A 79 4.04 -10.02 5.56
CA SER A 79 3.23 -10.68 4.53
C SER A 79 2.40 -11.85 5.07
N ILE A 80 2.99 -12.70 5.92
CA ILE A 80 2.27 -13.80 6.58
C ILE A 80 1.17 -13.27 7.51
N CYS A 81 1.46 -12.20 8.25
CA CYS A 81 0.47 -11.56 9.12
C CYS A 81 -0.73 -11.04 8.32
N LEU A 82 -0.51 -10.42 7.16
CA LEU A 82 -1.58 -9.98 6.27
C LEU A 82 -2.42 -11.14 5.71
N ILE A 83 -1.78 -12.26 5.35
CA ILE A 83 -2.49 -13.48 4.91
C ILE A 83 -3.33 -14.06 6.04
N LEU A 84 -2.78 -14.20 7.24
CA LEU A 84 -3.48 -14.71 8.41
C LEU A 84 -4.64 -13.79 8.82
N PHE A 85 -4.42 -12.48 8.84
CA PHE A 85 -5.46 -11.50 9.09
C PHE A 85 -6.58 -11.59 8.05
N GLY A 86 -6.22 -11.72 6.77
CA GLY A 86 -7.17 -11.94 5.68
C GLY A 86 -8.02 -13.20 5.88
N LEU A 87 -7.41 -14.30 6.32
CA LEU A 87 -8.07 -15.59 6.49
C LEU A 87 -8.94 -15.69 7.76
N VAL A 88 -8.56 -14.98 8.83
CA VAL A 88 -9.21 -15.07 10.15
C VAL A 88 -10.21 -13.94 10.38
N PHE A 89 -9.83 -12.70 10.04
CA PHE A 89 -10.62 -11.50 10.37
C PHE A 89 -11.32 -10.88 9.17
N ALA A 90 -10.75 -10.97 7.97
CA ALA A 90 -11.37 -10.40 6.76
C ALA A 90 -12.40 -11.34 6.09
N ARG A 91 -12.81 -12.44 6.74
CA ARG A 91 -13.91 -13.27 6.25
C ARG A 91 -15.18 -12.41 6.17
N PRO A 92 -15.95 -12.50 5.08
CA PRO A 92 -17.18 -11.73 4.96
C PRO A 92 -18.16 -12.15 6.06
N LEU A 93 -18.61 -11.17 6.86
CA LEU A 93 -19.84 -11.26 7.64
C LEU A 93 -21.05 -11.37 6.70
#